data_AF-A0A3D4LKV7-F1
#
_entry.id   AF-A0A3D4LKV7-F1
#
_cell.length_a   1.000
_cell.length_b   1.000
_cell.length_c   1.000
_cell.angle_alpha   90.00
_cell.angle_beta   90.00
_cell.angle_gamma   90.00
#
_symmetry.space_group_name_H-M   'P 1'
#
loop_
_entity.id
_entity.type
_entity.pdbx_description
1 polymer ?
#
loop_
_entity_poly.entity_id
_entity_poly.type
_entity_poly.pdbx_seq_one_letter_code
_entity_poly.pdbx_strand_id
1 'polypeptide(L)' 'KLFKKHTGITPHEYYSNYKLSKLKEKLLDTNLSISQAFAACNMNYNGYYARVFKEKIGVTPSDYRKLSIRKETRDNL' A
#
# COMPACT_ATOMS: atom_id res chain seq x y z
N LYS A 1 17.74 19.58 5.43
CA LYS A 1 18.80 18.56 5.19
C LYS A 1 19.03 17.60 6.37
N LEU A 2 18.68 17.98 7.63
CA LEU A 2 18.91 17.14 8.82
C LEU A 2 18.17 15.79 8.79
N PHE A 3 16.88 15.77 8.42
CA PHE A 3 16.09 14.54 8.39
C PHE A 3 16.72 13.45 7.51
N LYS A 4 17.02 13.79 6.25
CA LYS A 4 17.68 12.86 5.31
C LYS A 4 19.07 12.42 5.79
N LYS A 5 19.81 13.26 6.51
CA LYS A 5 21.10 12.89 7.11
C LYS A 5 20.95 11.77 8.16
N HIS A 6 19.85 11.76 8.91
CA HIS A 6 19.61 10.76 9.95
C HIS A 6 18.84 9.52 9.46
N THR A 7 17.92 9.67 8.50
CA THR A 7 17.03 8.58 8.06
C THR A 7 17.41 8.00 6.70
N GLY A 8 18.33 8.64 5.97
CA GLY A 8 18.70 8.28 4.60
C GLY A 8 17.70 8.73 3.53
N ILE A 9 16.49 9.14 3.92
CA ILE A 9 15.40 9.52 3.00
C ILE A 9 14.82 10.90 3.31
N THR A 10 14.16 11.51 2.33
CA THR A 10 13.45 12.77 2.55
C THR A 10 12.22 12.56 3.44
N PRO A 11 11.75 13.61 4.15
CA PRO A 11 10.48 13.54 4.89
C PRO A 11 9.30 13.10 4.01
N HIS A 12 9.29 13.55 2.75
CA HIS A 12 8.26 13.18 1.78
C HIS A 12 8.28 11.67 1.47
N GLU A 13 9.45 11.08 1.24
CA GLU A 13 9.61 9.64 1.03
C GLU A 13 9.21 8.85 2.28
N TYR A 14 9.61 9.31 3.47
CA TYR A 14 9.21 8.67 4.72
C TYR A 14 7.68 8.64 4.87
N TYR A 15 7.04 9.78 4.65
CA TYR A 15 5.58 9.88 4.74
C TYR A 15 4.88 9.03 3.67
N SER A 16 5.42 9.00 2.45
CA SER A 16 4.91 8.15 1.37
C SER A 16 5.02 6.66 1.72
N ASN A 17 6.15 6.24 2.27
CA ASN A 17 6.36 4.86 2.73
C ASN A 17 5.39 4.49 3.86
N TYR A 18 5.16 5.41 4.81
CA TYR A 18 4.18 5.25 5.87
C TYR A 18 2.76 5.03 5.31
N LYS A 19 2.32 5.88 4.38
CA LYS A 19 1.02 5.70 3.70
C LYS A 19 0.91 4.37 2.98
N LEU A 20 1.95 3.96 2.24
CA LEU A 20 1.97 2.66 1.56
C LEU A 20 1.89 1.49 2.54
N SER A 21 2.49 1.61 3.73
CA SER A 21 2.35 0.62 4.79
C SER A 21 0.90 0.48 5.24
N LYS A 22 0.23 1.60 5.53
CA LYS A 22 -1.19 1.60 5.92
C LYS A 22 -2.12 1.15 4.80
N LEU A 23 -1.79 1.49 3.56
CA LEU A 23 -2.55 1.05 2.40
C LEU A 23 -2.51 -0.47 2.24
N LYS A 24 -1.36 -1.11 2.47
CA LYS A 24 -1.28 -2.59 2.49
C LYS A 24 -2.26 -3.19 3.51
N GLU A 25 -2.27 -2.69 4.74
CA GLU A 25 -3.22 -3.12 5.78
C GLU A 25 -4.67 -2.97 5.31
N LYS A 26 -5.03 -1.80 4.76
CA LYS A 26 -6.39 -1.54 4.26
C LYS A 26 -6.78 -2.34 3.01
N LEU A 27 -5.81 -2.74 2.19
CA LEU A 27 -6.07 -3.61 1.04
C LEU A 27 -6.42 -5.04 1.45
N LEU A 28 -6.05 -5.47 2.66
CA LEU A 28 -6.43 -6.79 3.21
C LEU A 28 -7.86 -6.81 3.76
N ASP A 29 -8.43 -5.64 4.08
CA ASP A 29 -9.83 -5.55 4.51
C ASP A 29 -10.76 -5.77 3.30
N THR A 30 -11.44 -6.91 3.29
CA THR A 30 -12.38 -7.31 2.23
C THR A 30 -13.66 -6.48 2.23
N ASN A 31 -13.96 -5.75 3.32
CA ASN A 31 -15.11 -4.85 3.38
C ASN A 31 -14.86 -3.52 2.65
N LEU A 32 -13.60 -3.23 2.31
CA LEU A 32 -13.24 -2.04 1.55
C LEU A 32 -13.04 -2.39 0.08
N SER A 33 -13.60 -1.61 -0.83
CA SER A 33 -13.12 -1.57 -2.22
C SER A 33 -11.67 -1.08 -2.29
N ILE A 34 -10.98 -1.33 -3.41
CA ILE A 34 -9.61 -0.81 -3.62
C ILE A 34 -9.59 0.71 -3.45
N SER A 35 -10.54 1.43 -4.06
CA SER A 35 -10.65 2.88 -3.94
C SER A 35 -10.87 3.35 -2.50
N GLN A 36 -11.69 2.65 -1.71
CA GLN A 36 -11.89 2.98 -0.30
C GLN A 36 -10.64 2.72 0.55
N ALA A 37 -9.86 1.68 0.25
CA ALA A 37 -8.58 1.44 0.91
C ALA A 37 -7.58 2.59 0.67
N PHE A 38 -7.54 3.12 -0.56
CA PHE A 38 -6.76 4.34 -0.89
C PHE A 38 -7.30 5.57 -0.15
N ALA A 39 -8.62 5.78 -0.15
CA ALA A 39 -9.24 6.92 0.51
C ALA A 39 -8.96 6.93 2.03
N ALA A 40 -8.99 5.76 2.69
CA ALA A 40 -8.63 5.60 4.10
C ALA A 40 -7.17 5.99 4.42
N CYS A 41 -6.32 6.09 3.40
CA CYS A 41 -4.92 6.50 3.50
C CYS A 41 -4.68 7.93 2.99
N ASN A 42 -5.74 8.73 2.80
CA ASN A 42 -5.69 10.07 2.19
C ASN A 42 -4.97 10.05 0.83
N MET A 43 -5.35 9.08 -0.01
CA MET A 43 -4.86 8.91 -1.38
C MET A 43 -6.04 8.68 -2.32
N ASN A 44 -5.96 9.21 -3.53
CA ASN A 44 -6.94 8.91 -4.58
C ASN A 44 -6.49 7.67 -5.35
N TYR A 45 -7.39 6.73 -5.60
CA TYR A 45 -7.07 5.61 -6.47
C TYR A 45 -7.06 6.08 -7.92
N ASN A 46 -5.87 6.14 -8.52
CA ASN A 46 -5.65 6.53 -9.91
C ASN A 46 -4.41 5.83 -10.47
N GLY A 47 -4.15 6.00 -11.78
CA GLY A 47 -3.04 5.36 -12.47
C GLY A 47 -1.67 5.67 -11.86
N TYR A 48 -1.45 6.89 -11.37
CA TYR A 48 -0.20 7.28 -10.71
C TYR A 48 0.03 6.48 -9.43
N TYR A 49 -0.93 6.49 -8.51
CA TYR A 49 -0.78 5.80 -7.23
C TYR A 49 -0.81 4.27 -7.36
N ALA A 50 -1.54 3.73 -8.33
CA ALA A 50 -1.48 2.31 -8.66
C ALA A 50 -0.08 1.91 -9.16
N ARG A 51 0.55 2.74 -10.00
CA ARG A 51 1.93 2.54 -10.48
C ARG A 51 2.94 2.63 -9.34
N VAL A 52 2.87 3.67 -8.50
CA VAL A 52 3.76 3.84 -7.34
C VAL A 52 3.66 2.64 -6.40
N PHE A 53 2.45 2.16 -6.11
CA PHE A 53 2.27 0.96 -5.30
C PHE A 53 2.95 -0.25 -5.94
N LYS A 54 2.74 -0.49 -7.24
CA LYS A 54 3.37 -1.59 -7.97
C LYS A 54 4.90 -1.50 -7.97
N GLU A 55 5.46 -0.32 -8.20
CA GLU A 55 6.91 -0.10 -8.18
C GLU A 55 7.53 -0.36 -6.81
N LYS A 56 6.81 -0.05 -5.71
CA LYS A 56 7.30 -0.24 -4.35
C LYS A 56 7.05 -1.63 -3.78
N ILE A 57 5.95 -2.29 -4.17
CA ILE A 57 5.49 -3.56 -3.58
C ILE A 57 5.69 -4.75 -4.53
N GLY A 58 5.89 -4.50 -5.82
CA GLY A 58 6.12 -5.51 -6.86
C GLY A 58 4.85 -6.00 -7.57
N VAL A 59 3.66 -5.72 -7.02
CA VAL A 59 2.36 -6.15 -7.57
C VAL A 59 1.34 -5.02 -7.52
N THR A 60 0.29 -5.10 -8.35
CA THR A 60 -0.79 -4.10 -8.31
C THR A 60 -1.58 -4.18 -6.99
N PRO A 61 -2.29 -3.12 -6.57
CA PRO A 61 -3.15 -3.18 -5.38
C PRO A 61 -4.18 -4.32 -5.43
N SER A 62 -4.78 -4.53 -6.60
CA SER A 62 -5.74 -5.62 -6.83
C SER A 62 -5.11 -7.00 -6.71
N ASP A 63 -3.91 -7.19 -7.26
CA ASP A 63 -3.20 -8.46 -7.16
C ASP A 63 -2.72 -8.73 -5.73
N TYR A 64 -2.26 -7.69 -5.02
CA TYR A 64 -1.87 -7.78 -3.61
C TYR A 64 -3.02 -8.33 -2.74
N ARG A 65 -4.24 -7.81 -2.94
CA ARG A 65 -5.44 -8.31 -2.25
C ARG A 65 -5.73 -9.76 -2.60
N LYS A 66 -5.74 -10.11 -3.89
CA LYS A 66 -6.01 -11.49 -4.35
C LYS A 66 -5.01 -12.50 -3.79
N LEU A 67 -3.72 -12.16 -3.78
CA LEU A 67 -2.67 -13.02 -3.24
C LEU A 67 -2.86 -13.29 -1.75
N SER A 68 -3.32 -12.29 -1.01
CA SER A 68 -3.52 -12.41 0.44
C SER A 68 -4.71 -13.29 0.79
N ILE A 69 -5.84 -13.12 0.08
CA ILE A 69 -7.01 -14.00 0.22
C ILE A 69 -6.63 -15.46 -0.08
N ARG A 70 -5.84 -15.70 -1.13
CA ARG A 70 -5.38 -17.06 -1.48
C ARG A 70 -4.50 -17.69 -0.41
N LYS A 71 -3.67 -16.90 0.29
CA LYS A 71 -2.85 -17.40 1.42
C LYS A 71 -3.75 -17.81 2.58
N GLU A 72 -4.68 -16.95 2.97
CA GLU A 72 -5.62 -17.23 4.06
C GLU A 72 -6.49 -18.48 3.78
N THR A 73 -6.94 -18.68 2.54
CA THR A 73 -7.68 -19.91 2.18
C THR A 73 -6.83 -21.18 2.32
N ARG A 74 -5.52 -21.10 2.04
CA ARG A 74 -4.61 -22.26 2.13
C ARG A 74 -4.20 -22.57 3.58
N ASP A 75 -4.03 -21.55 4.41
CA ASP A 75 -3.59 -21.73 5.79
C ASP A 75 -4.74 -22.18 6.73
N ASN A 76 -5.99 -22.08 6.28
CA ASN A 76 -7.20 -22.55 6.98
C ASN A 76 -7.65 -23.97 6.57
N LEU A 77 -6.82 -24.70 5.81
CA LEU A 77 -7.07 -26.04 5.27
C LEU A 77 -6.04 -27.03 5.83
#